data_AF-A0AAW8ICU3-F1
#
_entry.id   AF-A0AAW8ICU3-F1
#
_cell.length_a   1.000
_cell.length_b   1.000
_cell.length_c   1.000
_cell.angle_alpha   90.00
_cell.angle_beta   90.00
_cell.angle_gamma   90.00
#
_symmetry.space_group_name_H-M   'P 1'
#
loop_
_entity.id
_entity.type
_entity.pdbx_description
1 polymer ?
#
loop_
_entity_poly.entity_id
_entity_poly.type
_entity_poly.pdbx_seq_one_letter_code
_entity_poly.pdbx_strand_id
1 'polypeptide(L)'
;MNPKIRSLFFACLGLLFGMSVMFVYNNFIADKKTDSTIENKFQAKEGSTAENSSEIYSITREDVVINYVKQNHNLPDYYITKNEAKKLGWNPSQGNLCDVLQGKAIGGDYFGNREGKLPKGAKYFEADVNYSCGSRKSDRIVFTKNGEVYLTKDHYKSFEKK
;
A
#
# COMPACT_ATOMS: atom_id res chain seq x y z
N MET A 1 52.16 -38.99 -13.40
CA MET A 1 51.58 -38.30 -12.22
C MET A 1 51.18 -39.33 -11.18
N ASN A 2 51.71 -39.22 -9.96
CA ASN A 2 51.48 -40.18 -8.88
C ASN A 2 49.99 -40.20 -8.50
N PRO A 3 49.32 -41.38 -8.45
CA PRO A 3 47.89 -41.47 -8.15
C PRO A 3 47.52 -40.85 -6.80
N LYS A 4 48.45 -40.83 -5.83
CA LYS A 4 48.27 -40.16 -4.54
C LYS A 4 48.22 -38.63 -4.66
N ILE A 5 49.00 -38.06 -5.58
CA ILE A 5 49.06 -36.61 -5.83
C ILE A 5 47.82 -36.14 -6.60
N ARG A 6 47.27 -36.96 -7.51
CA ARG A 6 46.00 -36.65 -8.19
C ARG A 6 44.83 -36.60 -7.22
N SER A 7 44.72 -37.59 -6.32
CA SER A 7 43.67 -37.59 -5.30
C SER A 7 43.77 -36.38 -4.37
N LEU A 8 45.00 -35.98 -4.01
CA LEU A 8 45.24 -34.81 -3.17
C LEU A 8 44.90 -33.50 -3.90
N PHE A 9 45.21 -33.40 -5.19
CA PHE A 9 44.85 -32.24 -6.01
C PHE A 9 43.33 -32.06 -6.14
N PHE A 10 42.58 -33.14 -6.38
CA PHE A 10 41.12 -33.09 -6.45
C PHE A 10 40.48 -32.80 -5.09
N ALA A 11 41.06 -33.30 -3.98
CA ALA A 11 40.59 -32.99 -2.63
C ALA A 11 40.80 -31.51 -2.28
N CYS A 12 41.94 -30.92 -2.63
CA CYS A 12 42.21 -29.50 -2.39
C CYS A 12 41.36 -28.56 -3.27
N LEU A 13 41.10 -28.92 -4.53
CA LEU A 13 40.23 -28.13 -5.42
C LEU A 13 38.78 -28.08 -4.93
N GLY A 14 38.25 -29.20 -4.43
CA GLY A 14 36.90 -29.29 -3.89
C GLY A 14 36.70 -28.46 -2.61
N LEU A 15 37.72 -28.42 -1.73
CA LEU A 15 37.69 -27.62 -0.50
C LEU A 15 37.64 -26.11 -0.78
N LEU A 16 38.43 -25.62 -1.75
CA LEU A 16 38.45 -24.20 -2.13
C LEU A 16 37.15 -23.76 -2.81
N PHE A 17 36.57 -24.60 -3.66
CA PHE A 17 35.30 -24.30 -4.31
C PHE A 17 34.13 -24.28 -3.30
N GLY A 18 34.13 -25.20 -2.33
CA GLY A 18 33.14 -25.22 -1.24
C GLY A 18 33.17 -23.96 -0.37
N MET A 19 34.36 -23.45 -0.04
CA MET A 19 34.49 -22.20 0.73
C MET A 19 34.03 -20.97 -0.05
N SER A 20 34.30 -20.90 -1.36
CA SER A 20 33.81 -19.80 -2.21
C SER A 20 32.28 -19.80 -2.34
N VAL A 21 31.65 -20.97 -2.45
CA VAL A 21 30.17 -21.09 -2.50
C VAL A 21 29.55 -20.70 -1.16
N MET A 22 30.14 -21.12 -0.03
CA MET A 22 29.70 -20.69 1.30
C MET A 22 29.85 -19.18 1.51
N PHE A 23 30.94 -18.57 1.04
CA PHE A 23 31.14 -17.12 1.16
C PHE A 23 30.11 -16.31 0.33
N VAL A 24 29.81 -16.72 -0.91
CA VAL A 24 28.77 -16.06 -1.73
C VAL A 24 27.36 -16.31 -1.16
N TYR A 25 27.09 -17.50 -0.63
CA TYR A 25 25.81 -17.79 0.03
C TYR A 25 25.60 -16.90 1.28
N ASN A 26 26.64 -16.71 2.09
CA ASN A 26 26.56 -15.88 3.29
C ASN A 26 26.48 -14.38 2.98
N ASN A 27 27.12 -13.90 1.91
CA ASN A 27 27.07 -12.49 1.49
C ASN A 27 25.84 -12.13 0.63
N PHE A 28 25.14 -13.09 0.02
CA PHE A 28 24.10 -12.78 -0.98
C PHE A 28 22.72 -13.44 -0.72
N ILE A 29 22.64 -14.52 0.06
CA ILE A 29 21.38 -15.28 0.27
C ILE A 29 20.93 -15.31 1.75
N ALA A 30 21.80 -14.95 2.71
CA ALA A 30 21.45 -14.95 4.13
C ALA A 30 20.38 -13.91 4.54
N ASP A 31 20.09 -12.90 3.72
CA ASP A 31 19.00 -11.94 3.97
C ASP A 31 17.62 -12.39 3.47
N LYS A 32 17.47 -13.64 2.99
CA LYS A 32 16.17 -14.20 2.59
C LYS A 32 15.82 -15.49 3.31
N LYS A 33 15.72 -15.43 4.64
CA LYS A 33 14.85 -16.30 5.45
C LYS A 33 14.28 -15.54 6.65
N THR A 34 13.19 -14.81 6.39
CA THR A 34 12.23 -14.35 7.39
C THR A 34 11.36 -15.53 7.82
N ASP A 35 11.78 -16.22 8.88
CA ASP A 35 10.89 -16.65 9.95
C ASP A 35 11.73 -16.72 11.23
N SER A 36 11.49 -15.77 12.12
CA SER A 36 11.97 -15.81 13.48
C SER A 36 10.79 -15.49 14.37
N THR A 37 10.43 -16.53 15.09
CA THR A 37 9.45 -16.62 16.15
C THR A 37 9.51 -15.40 17.06
N ILE A 38 8.30 -14.93 17.34
CA ILE A 38 7.92 -13.88 18.27
C ILE A 38 8.56 -14.14 19.65
N GLU A 39 9.58 -13.34 19.99
CA GLU A 39 9.80 -12.89 21.35
C GLU A 39 9.83 -11.36 21.36
N ASN A 40 9.02 -10.80 22.25
CA ASN A 40 8.66 -9.40 22.35
C ASN A 40 9.86 -8.46 22.51
N LYS A 41 10.07 -7.62 21.50
CA LYS A 41 10.31 -6.19 21.71
C LYS A 41 9.32 -5.40 20.88
N PHE A 42 8.07 -5.40 21.34
CA PHE A 42 7.16 -4.28 21.10
C PHE A 42 7.76 -3.07 21.85
N GLN A 43 8.72 -2.38 21.22
CA GLN A 43 8.95 -0.99 21.55
C GLN A 43 7.72 -0.26 21.05
N ALA A 44 6.78 -0.04 21.97
CA ALA A 44 5.68 0.89 21.79
C ALA A 44 6.29 2.25 21.39
N LYS A 45 6.26 2.56 20.10
CA LYS A 45 6.50 3.92 19.61
C LYS A 45 5.18 4.68 19.80
N GLU A 46 4.83 4.92 21.06
CA GLU A 46 3.84 5.92 21.46
C GLU A 46 4.38 7.29 21.02
N GLY A 47 4.00 7.70 19.81
CA GLY A 47 4.47 8.94 19.19
C GLY A 47 4.17 9.03 17.69
N SER A 48 3.97 7.90 16.98
CA SER A 48 3.87 7.89 15.51
C SER A 48 2.44 8.01 14.95
N THR A 49 1.42 7.57 15.69
CA THR A 49 0.05 7.45 15.14
C THR A 49 -0.60 8.81 14.93
N ALA A 50 -0.35 9.77 15.83
CA ALA A 50 -0.91 11.12 15.76
C ALA A 50 -0.35 11.91 14.57
N GLU A 51 0.98 11.91 14.39
CA GLU A 51 1.65 12.58 13.27
C GLU A 51 1.21 11.99 11.92
N ASN A 52 1.22 10.65 11.81
CA ASN A 52 0.75 9.96 10.60
C ASN A 52 -0.71 10.26 10.28
N SER A 53 -1.58 10.33 11.30
CA SER A 53 -2.99 10.65 11.11
C SER A 53 -3.22 12.09 10.63
N SER A 54 -2.40 13.02 11.12
CA SER A 54 -2.44 14.43 10.73
C SER A 54 -1.93 14.63 9.30
N GLU A 55 -0.84 13.95 8.94
CA GLU A 55 -0.26 13.99 7.60
C GLU A 55 -1.23 13.42 6.57
N ILE A 56 -1.76 12.20 6.78
CA ILE A 56 -2.71 11.59 5.84
C ILE A 56 -4.00 12.40 5.72
N TYR A 57 -4.49 12.99 6.82
CA TYR A 57 -5.64 13.88 6.78
C TYR A 57 -5.36 15.13 5.93
N SER A 58 -4.19 15.75 6.10
CA SER A 58 -3.83 16.97 5.38
C SER A 58 -3.78 16.77 3.86
N ILE A 59 -3.26 15.63 3.41
CA ILE A 59 -3.16 15.32 1.98
C ILE A 59 -4.47 14.76 1.42
N THR A 60 -5.35 14.17 2.25
CA THR A 60 -6.64 13.63 1.81
C THR A 60 -7.80 14.60 1.99
N ARG A 61 -7.58 15.84 2.42
CA ARG A 61 -8.67 16.83 2.51
C ARG A 61 -9.41 16.94 1.18
N GLU A 62 -10.73 17.07 1.26
CA GLU A 62 -11.59 17.10 0.07
C GLU A 62 -11.17 18.16 -0.95
N ASP A 63 -10.83 19.38 -0.52
CA ASP A 63 -10.41 20.48 -1.40
C ASP A 63 -9.13 20.15 -2.16
N VAL A 64 -8.15 19.56 -1.48
CA VAL A 64 -6.86 19.16 -2.05
C VAL A 64 -7.06 18.11 -3.13
N VAL A 65 -7.80 17.05 -2.81
CA VAL A 65 -8.00 15.90 -3.70
C VAL A 65 -8.89 16.28 -4.89
N ILE A 66 -9.96 17.05 -4.66
CA ILE A 66 -10.84 17.54 -5.73
C ILE A 66 -10.05 18.38 -6.74
N ASN A 67 -9.25 19.34 -6.26
CA ASN A 67 -8.45 20.20 -7.14
C ASN A 67 -7.43 19.39 -7.93
N TYR A 68 -6.77 18.41 -7.30
CA TYR A 68 -5.83 17.54 -7.99
C TYR A 68 -6.50 16.72 -9.08
N VAL A 69 -7.64 16.07 -8.79
CA VAL A 69 -8.37 15.24 -9.76
C VAL A 69 -8.88 16.06 -10.94
N LYS A 70 -9.37 17.28 -10.69
CA LYS A 70 -9.80 18.18 -11.77
C LYS A 70 -8.67 18.57 -12.71
N GLN A 71 -7.46 18.77 -12.19
CA GLN A 71 -6.31 19.21 -12.99
C GLN A 71 -5.62 18.05 -13.71
N ASN A 72 -5.49 16.90 -13.03
CA ASN A 72 -4.67 15.77 -13.50
C ASN A 72 -5.49 14.62 -14.07
N HIS A 73 -6.82 14.66 -13.92
CA HIS A 73 -7.78 13.63 -14.33
C HIS A 73 -7.50 12.23 -13.73
N ASN A 74 -6.71 12.18 -12.67
CA ASN A 74 -6.29 10.99 -11.94
C ASN A 74 -6.16 11.30 -10.44
N LEU A 75 -6.09 10.25 -9.63
CA LEU A 75 -5.82 10.38 -8.19
C LEU A 75 -4.32 10.57 -7.94
N PRO A 76 -3.94 11.26 -6.85
CA PRO A 76 -2.58 11.23 -6.34
C PRO A 76 -2.08 9.81 -6.01
N ASP A 77 -0.76 9.60 -6.09
CA ASP A 77 -0.11 8.28 -5.93
C ASP A 77 -0.20 7.68 -4.51
N TYR A 78 -0.69 8.44 -3.53
CA TYR A 78 -0.98 7.92 -2.19
C TYR A 78 -2.33 7.19 -2.11
N TYR A 79 -3.13 7.20 -3.17
CA TYR A 79 -4.31 6.35 -3.25
C TYR A 79 -3.96 4.92 -3.69
N ILE A 80 -4.63 3.95 -3.09
CA ILE A 80 -4.51 2.53 -3.39
C ILE A 80 -5.90 1.90 -3.48
N THR A 81 -6.10 0.98 -4.41
CA THR A 81 -7.41 0.32 -4.55
C THR A 81 -7.67 -0.59 -3.35
N LYS A 82 -8.95 -0.88 -3.07
CA LYS A 82 -9.33 -1.81 -1.99
C LYS A 82 -8.66 -3.17 -2.15
N ASN A 83 -8.55 -3.68 -3.37
CA ASN A 83 -8.00 -5.00 -3.64
C ASN A 83 -6.49 -5.05 -3.41
N GLU A 84 -5.76 -4.02 -3.81
CA GLU A 84 -4.32 -3.93 -3.57
C GLU A 84 -4.04 -3.77 -2.06
N ALA A 85 -4.78 -2.90 -1.37
CA ALA A 85 -4.62 -2.72 0.06
C ALA A 85 -4.87 -4.02 0.83
N LYS A 86 -5.91 -4.79 0.49
CA LYS A 86 -6.19 -6.10 1.10
C LYS A 86 -5.06 -7.10 0.91
N LYS A 87 -4.45 -7.14 -0.29
CA LYS A 87 -3.29 -8.02 -0.57
C LYS A 87 -2.08 -7.67 0.28
N LEU A 88 -1.97 -6.40 0.70
CA LEU A 88 -0.90 -5.89 1.55
C LEU A 88 -1.25 -5.92 3.05
N GLY A 89 -2.32 -6.63 3.44
CA GLY A 89 -2.67 -6.85 4.84
C GLY A 89 -3.72 -5.90 5.42
N TRP A 90 -4.32 -5.02 4.61
CA TRP A 90 -5.43 -4.19 5.08
C TRP A 90 -6.66 -5.04 5.38
N ASN A 91 -7.10 -4.97 6.63
CA ASN A 91 -8.35 -5.51 7.12
C ASN A 91 -9.31 -4.37 7.50
N PRO A 92 -10.38 -4.14 6.71
CA PRO A 92 -11.33 -3.08 6.98
C PRO A 92 -12.00 -3.14 8.36
N SER A 93 -12.25 -4.34 8.89
CA SER A 93 -12.91 -4.49 10.21
C SER A 93 -12.00 -4.11 11.38
N GLN A 94 -10.68 -4.13 11.17
CA GLN A 94 -9.69 -3.71 12.16
C GLN A 94 -9.32 -2.22 12.01
N GLY A 95 -9.70 -1.56 10.91
CA GLY A 95 -9.30 -0.17 10.66
C GLY A 95 -7.79 0.01 10.51
N ASN A 96 -7.04 -1.06 10.21
CA ASN A 96 -5.58 -1.11 10.32
C ASN A 96 -4.83 -0.53 9.10
N LEU A 97 -5.47 0.26 8.23
CA LEU A 97 -4.85 0.68 6.96
C LEU A 97 -3.54 1.43 7.18
N CYS A 98 -3.50 2.39 8.11
CA CYS A 98 -2.27 3.14 8.42
C CYS A 98 -1.20 2.29 9.11
N ASP A 99 -1.57 1.17 9.72
CA ASP A 99 -0.63 0.27 10.39
C ASP A 99 0.13 -0.58 9.37
N VAL A 100 -0.55 -1.00 8.30
CA VAL A 100 0.03 -1.85 7.23
C VAL A 100 0.52 -1.05 6.02
N LEU A 101 -0.05 0.13 5.79
CA LEU A 101 0.18 1.00 4.64
C LEU A 101 0.20 2.47 5.07
N GLN A 102 1.29 2.88 5.70
CA GLN A 102 1.49 4.25 6.15
C GLN A 102 1.40 5.25 4.99
N GLY A 103 0.71 6.36 5.21
CA GLY A 103 0.55 7.42 4.21
C GLY A 103 -0.35 7.05 3.02
N LYS A 104 -1.14 5.96 3.10
CA LYS A 104 -2.06 5.56 2.03
C LYS A 104 -3.53 5.81 2.39
N ALA A 105 -4.33 6.06 1.36
CA ALA A 105 -5.79 6.17 1.44
C ALA A 105 -6.45 5.28 0.39
N ILE A 106 -7.70 4.86 0.65
CA ILE A 106 -8.44 4.00 -0.29
C ILE A 106 -9.01 4.83 -1.45
N GLY A 107 -8.78 4.40 -2.69
CA GLY A 107 -9.37 5.04 -3.84
C GLY A 107 -8.97 4.42 -5.18
N GLY A 108 -9.67 4.81 -6.23
CA GLY A 108 -9.46 4.34 -7.61
C GLY A 108 -10.34 3.15 -8.02
N ASP A 109 -11.15 2.62 -7.10
CA ASP A 109 -12.12 1.57 -7.41
C ASP A 109 -13.26 2.11 -8.29
N TYR A 110 -13.83 1.25 -9.14
CA TYR A 110 -14.98 1.58 -9.98
C TYR A 110 -16.23 1.84 -9.12
N PHE A 111 -16.90 2.98 -9.37
CA PHE A 111 -18.18 3.31 -8.77
C PHE A 111 -19.32 3.03 -9.76
N GLY A 112 -20.15 2.04 -9.43
CA GLY A 112 -21.16 1.55 -10.36
C GLY A 112 -22.39 2.44 -10.58
N ASN A 113 -22.60 3.49 -9.78
CA ASN A 113 -23.79 4.34 -9.84
C ASN A 113 -25.12 3.54 -9.91
N ARG A 114 -25.23 2.47 -9.11
CA ARG A 114 -26.36 1.51 -9.17
C ARG A 114 -27.70 2.17 -8.81
N GLU A 115 -27.67 3.13 -7.90
CA GLU A 115 -28.84 3.90 -7.48
C GLU A 115 -29.18 5.05 -8.45
N GLY A 116 -28.36 5.29 -9.48
CA GLY A 116 -28.65 6.28 -10.53
C GLY A 116 -28.66 7.74 -10.06
N LYS A 117 -27.98 8.06 -8.96
CA LYS A 117 -27.92 9.42 -8.38
C LYS A 117 -27.00 10.37 -9.15
N LEU A 118 -26.10 9.83 -9.96
CA LEU A 118 -25.25 10.58 -10.87
C LEU A 118 -25.73 10.42 -12.33
N PRO A 119 -25.36 11.35 -13.25
CA PRO A 119 -25.69 11.23 -14.66
C PRO A 119 -25.27 9.88 -15.27
N LYS A 120 -26.11 9.33 -16.15
CA LYS A 120 -25.82 8.08 -16.87
C LYS A 120 -24.84 8.32 -18.03
N GLY A 121 -24.21 7.25 -18.50
CA GLY A 121 -23.32 7.29 -19.67
C GLY A 121 -21.83 7.57 -19.37
N ALA A 122 -21.50 7.90 -18.12
CA ALA A 122 -20.12 8.06 -17.67
C ALA A 122 -19.62 6.84 -16.88
N LYS A 123 -18.30 6.64 -16.89
CA LYS A 123 -17.61 5.72 -15.99
C LYS A 123 -17.10 6.50 -14.79
N TYR A 124 -17.53 6.09 -13.60
CA TYR A 124 -17.17 6.73 -12.35
C TYR A 124 -16.18 5.89 -11.55
N PHE A 125 -15.35 6.56 -10.77
CA PHE A 125 -14.41 6.01 -9.82
C PHE A 125 -14.61 6.71 -8.47
N GLU A 126 -14.23 6.07 -7.38
CA GLU A 126 -14.37 6.64 -6.03
C GLU A 126 -13.04 6.75 -5.30
N ALA A 127 -12.94 7.71 -4.38
CA ALA A 127 -11.81 7.84 -3.47
C ALA A 127 -12.25 8.40 -2.11
N ASP A 128 -11.62 7.91 -1.04
CA ASP A 128 -11.77 8.42 0.32
C ASP A 128 -11.19 9.83 0.42
N VAL A 129 -11.91 10.73 1.07
CA VAL A 129 -11.39 12.05 1.45
C VAL A 129 -11.59 12.26 2.95
N ASN A 130 -10.89 13.25 3.50
CA ASN A 130 -10.89 13.57 4.93
C ASN A 130 -10.50 12.35 5.79
N TYR A 131 -9.57 11.52 5.31
CA TYR A 131 -9.17 10.27 5.98
C TYR A 131 -8.10 10.54 7.05
N SER A 132 -8.31 10.06 8.27
CA SER A 132 -7.44 10.35 9.42
C SER A 132 -7.01 9.08 10.16
N CYS A 133 -6.66 8.02 9.43
CA CYS A 133 -6.39 6.68 9.95
C CYS A 133 -7.60 6.00 10.66
N GLY A 134 -7.43 4.72 11.00
CA GLY A 134 -8.48 3.90 11.60
C GLY A 134 -9.57 3.50 10.60
N SER A 135 -10.78 3.31 11.10
CA SER A 135 -11.95 2.98 10.27
C SER A 135 -12.28 4.09 9.28
N ARG A 136 -12.49 3.70 8.02
CA ARG A 136 -12.91 4.60 6.95
C ARG A 136 -14.24 5.29 7.31
N LYS A 137 -14.33 6.57 6.99
CA LYS A 137 -15.53 7.40 7.21
C LYS A 137 -16.45 7.39 5.99
N SER A 138 -17.47 8.23 6.03
CA SER A 138 -18.49 8.44 5.00
C SER A 138 -18.02 9.19 3.76
N ASP A 139 -16.98 9.99 3.92
CA ASP A 139 -16.67 11.05 2.96
C ASP A 139 -15.91 10.51 1.75
N ARG A 140 -16.46 10.73 0.56
CA ARG A 140 -15.90 10.23 -0.70
C ARG A 140 -16.06 11.27 -1.78
N ILE A 141 -15.09 11.31 -2.68
CA ILE A 141 -15.33 11.83 -4.01
C ILE A 141 -15.72 10.71 -4.95
N VAL A 142 -16.56 11.02 -5.92
CA VAL A 142 -16.87 10.21 -7.10
C VAL A 142 -16.54 11.04 -8.32
N PHE A 143 -15.71 10.51 -9.22
CA PHE A 143 -15.15 11.29 -10.32
C PHE A 143 -15.10 10.51 -11.63
N THR A 144 -14.99 11.23 -12.73
CA THR A 144 -14.77 10.67 -14.08
C THR A 144 -13.35 10.99 -14.56
N LYS A 145 -12.85 10.22 -15.53
CA LYS A 145 -11.57 10.51 -16.20
C LYS A 145 -11.58 11.79 -17.05
N ASN A 146 -12.72 12.46 -17.15
CA ASN A 146 -12.86 13.74 -17.83
C ASN A 146 -12.82 14.93 -16.84
N GLY A 147 -12.51 14.67 -15.57
CA GLY A 147 -12.34 15.71 -14.55
C GLY A 147 -13.62 16.16 -13.84
N GLU A 148 -14.76 15.51 -14.09
CA GLU A 148 -15.96 15.77 -13.29
C GLU A 148 -15.81 15.15 -11.91
N VAL A 149 -16.16 15.90 -10.85
CA VAL A 149 -16.04 15.45 -9.46
C VAL A 149 -17.31 15.75 -8.69
N TYR A 150 -17.75 14.78 -7.90
CA TYR A 150 -18.89 14.85 -7.00
C TYR A 150 -18.44 14.48 -5.59
N LEU A 151 -18.89 15.21 -4.58
CA LEU A 151 -18.60 14.93 -3.17
C LEU A 151 -19.83 14.32 -2.50
N THR A 152 -19.64 13.29 -1.69
CA THR A 152 -20.63 12.77 -0.74
C THR A 152 -20.02 12.76 0.66
N LYS A 153 -20.82 13.17 1.65
CA LYS A 153 -20.46 13.13 3.09
C LYS A 153 -21.36 12.20 3.89
N ASP A 154 -22.14 11.38 3.20
CA ASP A 154 -23.25 10.62 3.79
C ASP A 154 -23.33 9.18 3.26
N HIS A 155 -22.17 8.60 2.90
CA HIS A 155 -22.08 7.26 2.31
C HIS A 155 -22.94 7.12 1.04
N TYR A 156 -22.74 8.00 0.06
CA TYR A 156 -23.39 7.96 -1.26
C TYR A 156 -24.91 8.19 -1.21
N LYS A 157 -25.46 8.72 -0.11
CA LYS A 157 -26.89 9.05 -0.02
C LYS A 157 -27.24 10.26 -0.87
N SER A 158 -26.38 11.28 -0.87
CA SER A 158 -26.48 12.48 -1.70
C SER A 158 -25.11 12.88 -2.29
N PHE A 159 -25.15 13.71 -3.34
CA PHE A 159 -23.96 14.17 -4.04
C PHE A 159 -24.03 15.67 -4.33
N GLU A 160 -22.93 16.35 -4.09
CA GLU A 160 -22.72 17.75 -4.49
C GLU A 160 -21.72 17.78 -5.65
N LYS A 161 -22.07 18.41 -6.78
CA LYS A 161 -21.11 18.61 -7.88
C LYS A 161 -20.09 19.69 -7.45
N LYS A 162 -18.81 19.40 -7.61
CA LYS A 162 -17.73 20.29 -7.18
C LYS A 162 -17.01 20.94 -8.33
#